data_AF-F0F053-F1
#
_entry.id   AF-F0F053-F1
#
_cell.length_a   1.000
_cell.length_b   1.000
_cell.length_c   1.000
_cell.angle_alpha   90.00
_cell.angle_beta   90.00
_cell.angle_gamma   90.00
#
_symmetry.space_group_name_H-M   'P 1'
#
loop_
_entity.id
_entity.type
_entity.pdbx_description
1 polymer ?
#
loop_
_entity_poly.entity_id
_entity_poly.type
_entity_poly.pdbx_seq_one_letter_code
_entity_poly.pdbx_strand_id
1 'polypeptide(L)'
;MPFKTLTLTLAALMLAACGTTSAPQQANRAPQTGKQQCLESLAPVLEVAVYADYCVRGEQQRRPFFEFARRAPTQEPLASCRGTLTVQEAGALRARITAPYAADPARHCAAVQGNMHQLMRRYGITPAAR
;
A
#
# COMPACT_ATOMS: atom_id res chain seq x y z
N MET A 1 -40.78 41.63 -4.61
CA MET A 1 -40.58 40.53 -3.64
C MET A 1 -39.14 40.62 -3.14
N PRO A 2 -38.92 40.92 -1.86
CA PRO A 2 -37.64 41.47 -1.40
C PRO A 2 -36.59 40.41 -1.09
N PHE A 3 -35.35 40.79 -1.41
CA PHE A 3 -34.09 40.13 -1.10
C PHE A 3 -33.97 39.88 0.41
N LYS A 4 -33.64 38.64 0.78
CA LYS A 4 -33.48 38.22 2.17
C LYS A 4 -31.99 38.19 2.51
N THR A 5 -31.54 39.29 3.09
CA THR A 5 -30.24 39.50 3.73
C THR A 5 -30.14 38.60 4.96
N LEU A 6 -29.11 37.77 5.06
CA LEU A 6 -28.75 37.06 6.28
C LEU A 6 -27.32 37.44 6.67
N THR A 7 -27.27 38.24 7.72
CA THR A 7 -26.16 38.63 8.58
C THR A 7 -25.35 37.43 9.07
N LEU A 8 -24.04 37.44 8.82
CA LEU A 8 -23.08 36.76 9.69
C LEU A 8 -22.01 37.77 10.13
N THR A 9 -22.13 38.15 11.39
CA THR A 9 -21.26 39.03 12.15
C THR A 9 -19.86 38.40 12.26
N LEU A 10 -18.89 39.00 11.57
CA LEU A 10 -17.46 38.80 11.82
C LEU A 10 -17.09 39.53 13.13
N ALA A 11 -16.64 38.79 14.15
CA ALA A 11 -15.68 39.28 15.14
C ALA A 11 -15.31 38.18 16.15
N ALA A 12 -14.08 37.70 16.07
CA ALA A 12 -13.29 37.38 17.25
C ALA A 12 -11.81 37.37 16.87
N LEU A 13 -11.15 38.49 17.17
CA LEU A 13 -9.71 38.60 17.20
C LEU A 13 -9.14 37.65 18.26
N MET A 14 -8.04 36.97 17.94
CA MET A 14 -7.03 36.64 18.94
C MET A 14 -5.66 36.98 18.35
N LEU A 15 -5.10 38.09 18.85
CA LEU A 15 -3.68 38.39 18.74
C LEU A 15 -2.92 37.43 19.67
N ALA A 16 -2.16 36.51 19.10
CA ALA A 16 -1.03 35.90 19.79
C ALA A 16 0.25 36.64 19.38
N ALA A 17 0.98 37.08 20.39
CA ALA A 17 2.14 37.94 20.31
C ALA A 17 3.39 37.27 19.71
N CYS A 18 4.28 38.11 19.19
CA CYS A 18 5.72 37.98 19.01
C CYS A 18 6.37 36.58 19.20
N GLY A 19 6.98 36.09 18.12
CA GLY A 19 8.06 35.10 18.26
C GLY A 19 8.31 34.33 16.98
N THR A 20 9.40 34.67 16.29
CA THR A 20 10.00 33.94 15.16
C THR A 20 9.16 33.81 13.89
N THR A 21 9.64 34.47 12.84
CA THR A 21 9.37 34.06 11.46
C THR A 21 9.78 32.60 11.31
N SER A 22 8.80 31.71 11.45
CA SER A 22 8.91 30.34 10.99
C SER A 22 7.80 30.23 9.96
N ALA A 23 8.09 30.70 8.74
CA ALA A 23 7.35 30.22 7.58
C ALA A 23 7.22 28.70 7.77
N PRO A 24 6.02 28.10 7.60
CA PRO A 24 5.93 26.65 7.64
C PRO A 24 6.99 26.16 6.67
N GLN A 25 8.02 25.49 7.21
CA GLN A 25 9.01 24.83 6.39
C GLN A 25 8.18 23.93 5.49
N GLN A 26 8.02 24.39 4.26
CA GLN A 26 7.50 23.62 3.17
C GLN A 26 8.59 22.58 2.98
N ALA A 27 8.53 21.54 3.81
CA ALA A 27 9.36 20.36 3.73
C ALA A 27 9.25 19.98 2.28
N ASN A 28 10.37 20.13 1.57
CA ASN A 28 10.52 19.91 0.15
C ASN A 28 9.86 18.57 -0.16
N ARG A 29 8.58 18.59 -0.56
CA ARG A 29 7.79 17.39 -0.77
C ARG A 29 8.34 16.83 -2.07
N ALA A 30 9.37 16.01 -1.91
CA ALA A 30 9.86 15.09 -2.93
C ALA A 30 8.65 14.42 -3.59
N PRO A 31 8.73 14.11 -4.89
CA PRO A 31 7.58 13.76 -5.72
C PRO A 31 6.77 12.63 -5.08
N GLN A 32 5.69 12.98 -4.37
CA GLN A 32 4.86 12.04 -3.62
C GLN A 32 4.17 11.06 -4.59
N THR A 33 3.95 11.50 -5.82
CA THR A 33 3.39 10.70 -6.92
C THR A 33 4.24 9.46 -7.21
N GLY A 34 5.56 9.59 -7.32
CA GLY A 34 6.44 8.45 -7.63
C GLY A 34 6.50 7.43 -6.49
N LYS A 35 6.51 7.92 -5.24
CA LYS A 35 6.51 7.07 -4.06
C LYS A 35 5.20 6.32 -3.86
N GLN A 36 4.07 7.00 -4.00
CA GLN A 36 2.76 6.38 -3.86
C GLN A 36 2.57 5.30 -4.93
N GLN A 37 2.93 5.60 -6.18
CA GLN A 37 2.87 4.64 -7.27
C GLN A 37 3.76 3.42 -7.03
N CYS A 38 4.90 3.60 -6.36
CA CYS A 38 5.75 2.49 -5.93
C CYS A 38 5.13 1.62 -4.84
N LEU A 39 4.44 2.22 -3.86
CA LEU A 39 3.69 1.45 -2.86
C LEU A 39 2.55 0.66 -3.50
N GLU A 40 1.81 1.28 -4.43
CA GLU A 40 0.71 0.63 -5.16
C GLU A 40 1.21 -0.52 -6.03
N SER A 41 2.38 -0.36 -6.64
CA SER A 41 3.03 -1.39 -7.45
C SER A 41 3.57 -2.55 -6.60
N LEU A 42 3.98 -2.28 -5.36
CA LEU A 42 4.57 -3.27 -4.46
C LEU A 42 3.50 -4.09 -3.73
N ALA A 43 2.34 -3.48 -3.47
CA ALA A 43 1.21 -4.13 -2.79
C ALA A 43 0.85 -5.52 -3.35
N PRO A 44 0.58 -5.70 -4.66
CA PRO A 44 0.20 -7.02 -5.20
C PRO A 44 1.29 -8.07 -5.03
N VAL A 45 2.57 -7.67 -5.06
CA VAL A 45 3.69 -8.61 -4.87
C VAL A 45 3.75 -9.11 -3.42
N LEU A 46 3.58 -8.19 -2.47
CA LEU A 46 3.53 -8.53 -1.05
C LEU A 46 2.29 -9.36 -0.71
N GLU A 47 1.14 -9.07 -1.31
CA GLU A 47 -0.08 -9.87 -1.14
C GLU A 47 0.12 -11.33 -1.58
N VAL A 48 0.74 -11.56 -2.75
CA VAL A 48 1.05 -12.91 -3.24
C VAL A 48 1.99 -13.65 -2.28
N ALA A 49 3.03 -12.96 -1.80
CA ALA A 49 3.99 -13.56 -0.88
C ALA A 49 3.36 -13.92 0.48
N VAL A 50 2.55 -13.03 1.05
CA VAL A 50 1.85 -13.27 2.33
C VAL A 50 0.80 -14.37 2.17
N TYR A 51 0.06 -14.40 1.07
CA TYR A 51 -0.88 -15.47 0.78
C TYR A 51 -0.19 -16.84 0.70
N ALA A 52 0.97 -16.91 0.04
CA ALA A 52 1.73 -18.16 -0.05
C ALA A 52 2.18 -18.68 1.33
N ASP A 53 2.56 -17.76 2.23
CA ASP A 53 3.02 -18.09 3.58
C ASP A 53 1.88 -18.64 4.45
N TYR A 54 0.73 -17.95 4.46
CA TYR A 54 -0.39 -18.26 5.35
C TYR A 54 -1.39 -19.28 4.77
N CYS A 55 -1.66 -19.24 3.47
CA CYS A 55 -2.80 -19.94 2.86
C CYS A 55 -2.42 -21.18 2.07
N VAL A 56 -1.24 -21.20 1.45
CA VAL A 56 -0.82 -22.32 0.60
C VAL A 56 -0.17 -23.40 1.48
N ARG A 57 -0.66 -24.63 1.36
CA ARG A 57 -0.14 -25.80 2.09
C ARG A 57 0.75 -26.62 1.15
N GLY A 58 1.93 -27.00 1.63
CA GLY A 58 2.90 -27.79 0.87
C GLY A 58 3.91 -26.93 0.11
N GLU A 59 5.17 -27.33 0.19
CA GLU A 59 6.30 -26.58 -0.38
C GLU A 59 6.22 -26.50 -1.91
N GLN A 60 5.84 -27.58 -2.58
CA GLN A 60 5.69 -27.58 -4.04
C GLN A 60 4.63 -26.60 -4.54
N GLN A 61 3.51 -26.46 -3.80
CA GLN A 61 2.45 -25.52 -4.16
C GLN A 61 2.87 -24.06 -3.90
N ARG A 62 3.77 -23.81 -2.92
CA ARG A 62 4.32 -22.47 -2.63
C ARG A 62 5.39 -22.04 -3.63
N ARG A 63 6.11 -22.97 -4.25
CA ARG A 63 7.23 -22.67 -5.15
C ARG A 63 6.92 -21.61 -6.23
N PRO A 64 5.79 -21.68 -6.96
CA PRO A 64 5.47 -20.67 -7.96
C PRO A 64 5.32 -19.25 -7.39
N PHE A 65 4.81 -19.14 -6.15
CA PHE A 65 4.63 -17.86 -5.47
C PHE A 65 5.97 -17.25 -5.05
N PHE A 66 6.89 -18.07 -4.52
CA PHE A 66 8.24 -17.62 -4.17
C PHE A 66 9.05 -17.21 -5.40
N GLU A 67 8.95 -17.95 -6.49
CA GLU A 67 9.61 -17.58 -7.74
C GLU A 67 9.12 -16.24 -8.28
N PHE A 68 7.81 -15.97 -8.19
CA PHE A 68 7.27 -14.67 -8.53
C PHE A 68 7.81 -13.56 -7.63
N ALA A 69 7.75 -13.75 -6.32
CA ALA A 69 8.25 -12.75 -5.36
C ALA A 69 9.75 -12.44 -5.58
N ARG A 70 10.54 -13.43 -6.03
CA ARG A 70 11.95 -13.25 -6.38
C ARG A 70 12.16 -12.43 -7.66
N ARG A 71 11.30 -12.59 -8.67
CA ARG A 71 11.41 -11.90 -9.98
C ARG A 71 10.76 -10.51 -9.98
N ALA A 72 9.73 -10.30 -9.17
CA ALA A 72 8.93 -9.08 -9.21
C ALA A 72 9.72 -7.78 -8.94
N PRO A 73 10.72 -7.71 -8.04
CA PRO A 73 11.51 -6.49 -7.84
C PRO A 73 12.32 -6.05 -9.06
N THR A 74 12.58 -6.95 -10.02
CA THR A 74 13.33 -6.64 -11.25
C THR A 74 12.43 -6.34 -12.44
N GLN A 75 11.11 -6.36 -12.27
CA GLN A 75 10.14 -6.05 -13.32
C GLN A 75 9.60 -4.64 -13.15
N GLU A 76 9.31 -3.96 -14.26
CA GLU A 76 8.59 -2.70 -14.23
C GLU A 76 7.15 -2.92 -13.73
N PRO A 77 6.59 -1.98 -12.94
CA PRO A 77 7.18 -0.70 -12.52
C PRO A 77 8.06 -0.76 -11.24
N LEU A 78 8.23 -1.94 -10.62
CA LEU A 78 8.98 -2.10 -9.36
C LEU A 78 10.48 -1.89 -9.51
N ALA A 79 11.05 -2.21 -10.67
CA ALA A 79 12.44 -1.91 -10.97
C ALA A 79 12.73 -0.41 -10.84
N SER A 80 11.83 0.45 -11.34
CA SER A 80 11.88 1.91 -11.18
C SER A 80 11.66 2.41 -9.74
N CYS A 81 11.20 1.56 -8.83
CA CYS A 81 10.98 1.93 -7.43
C CYS A 81 12.22 1.79 -6.54
N ARG A 82 13.33 1.31 -7.09
CA ARG A 82 14.58 1.15 -6.37
C ARG A 82 15.11 2.51 -5.90
N GLY A 83 15.29 2.66 -4.58
CA GLY A 83 15.74 3.91 -3.97
C GLY A 83 14.62 4.92 -3.70
N THR A 84 13.38 4.65 -4.11
CA THR A 84 12.22 5.52 -3.89
C THR A 84 11.53 5.25 -2.56
N LEU A 85 11.55 4.01 -2.08
CA LEU A 85 10.93 3.58 -0.82
C LEU A 85 11.98 3.36 0.28
N THR A 86 11.68 3.81 1.49
CA THR A 86 12.46 3.43 2.67
C THR A 86 12.12 2.02 3.14
N VAL A 87 13.05 1.39 3.87
CA VAL A 87 12.80 0.08 4.50
C VAL A 87 11.60 0.13 5.43
N GLN A 88 11.41 1.23 6.16
CA GLN A 88 10.28 1.42 7.07
C GLN A 88 8.94 1.47 6.32
N GLU A 89 8.89 2.10 5.16
CA GLU A 89 7.68 2.20 4.34
C GLU A 89 7.29 0.86 3.72
N ALA A 90 8.27 0.15 3.16
CA ALA A 90 8.05 -1.20 2.66
C ALA A 90 7.62 -2.14 3.81
N GLY A 91 8.23 -1.99 4.98
CA GLY A 91 7.87 -2.71 6.20
C GLY A 91 6.44 -2.40 6.68
N ALA A 92 6.04 -1.13 6.69
CA ALA A 92 4.70 -0.70 7.06
C ALA A 92 3.65 -1.23 6.08
N LEU A 93 3.93 -1.21 4.77
CA LEU A 93 3.05 -1.80 3.77
C LEU A 93 2.89 -3.31 3.99
N ARG A 94 4.00 -4.04 4.18
CA ARG A 94 3.96 -5.47 4.48
C ARG A 94 3.16 -5.76 5.75
N ALA A 95 3.35 -4.99 6.82
CA ALA A 95 2.63 -5.16 8.07
C ALA A 95 1.11 -4.97 7.87
N ARG A 96 0.70 -3.94 7.12
CA ARG A 96 -0.71 -3.69 6.78
C ARG A 96 -1.33 -4.84 5.98
N ILE A 97 -0.60 -5.38 5.02
CA ILE A 97 -1.05 -6.53 4.21
C ILE A 97 -1.12 -7.81 5.06
N THR A 98 -0.19 -8.00 6.00
CA THR A 98 -0.11 -9.21 6.83
C THR A 98 -1.14 -9.21 7.97
N ALA A 99 -1.50 -8.04 8.50
CA ALA A 99 -2.41 -7.90 9.64
C ALA A 99 -3.71 -8.74 9.54
N PRO A 100 -4.48 -8.74 8.44
CA PRO A 100 -5.69 -9.56 8.35
C PRO A 100 -5.41 -11.07 8.35
N TYR A 101 -4.28 -11.52 7.78
CA TYR A 101 -3.87 -12.94 7.83
C TYR A 101 -3.45 -13.37 9.23
N ALA A 102 -2.80 -12.48 9.99
CA ALA A 102 -2.42 -12.76 11.37
C ALA A 102 -3.62 -12.79 12.33
N ALA A 103 -4.66 -11.98 12.06
CA ALA A 103 -5.86 -11.92 12.89
C ALA A 103 -6.79 -13.12 12.72
N ASP A 104 -7.07 -13.52 11.47
CA ASP A 104 -7.93 -14.67 11.16
C ASP A 104 -7.50 -15.30 9.80
N PRO A 105 -6.48 -16.19 9.82
CA PRO A 105 -5.91 -16.72 8.59
C PRO A 105 -6.93 -17.54 7.80
N ALA A 106 -7.73 -18.39 8.46
CA ALA A 106 -8.67 -19.27 7.76
C ALA A 106 -9.72 -18.48 6.99
N ARG A 107 -10.33 -17.47 7.65
CA ARG A 107 -11.33 -16.61 7.02
C ARG A 107 -10.73 -15.78 5.90
N HIS A 108 -9.57 -15.17 6.13
CA HIS A 108 -8.99 -14.28 5.14
C HIS A 108 -8.49 -15.05 3.91
N CYS A 109 -7.86 -16.21 4.11
CA CYS A 109 -7.45 -17.10 3.02
C CYS A 109 -8.64 -17.52 2.13
N ALA A 110 -9.78 -17.86 2.74
CA ALA A 110 -10.99 -18.19 1.98
C ALA A 110 -11.54 -16.99 1.20
N ALA A 111 -11.56 -15.80 1.82
CA ALA A 111 -12.07 -14.58 1.19
C ALA A 111 -11.26 -14.13 -0.03
N VAL A 112 -9.94 -14.28 0.00
CA VAL A 112 -9.05 -13.77 -1.06
C VAL A 112 -8.63 -14.82 -2.10
N GLN A 113 -8.99 -16.10 -1.90
CA GLN A 113 -8.55 -17.21 -2.76
C GLN A 113 -8.86 -16.98 -4.24
N GLY A 114 -10.07 -16.55 -4.58
CA GLY A 114 -10.47 -16.30 -5.97
C GLY A 114 -9.65 -15.18 -6.63
N ASN A 115 -9.52 -14.05 -5.92
CA ASN A 115 -8.75 -12.88 -6.36
C ASN A 115 -7.28 -13.25 -6.54
N MET A 116 -6.72 -14.04 -5.63
CA MET A 116 -5.33 -14.47 -5.70
C MET A 116 -5.07 -15.38 -6.91
N HIS A 117 -5.94 -16.34 -7.19
CA HIS A 117 -5.81 -17.16 -8.40
C HIS A 117 -5.91 -16.33 -9.68
N GLN A 118 -6.78 -15.32 -9.71
CA GLN A 118 -6.86 -14.40 -10.85
C GLN A 118 -5.59 -13.56 -11.00
N LEU A 119 -5.06 -13.04 -9.88
CA LEU A 119 -3.82 -12.27 -9.86
C LEU A 119 -2.64 -13.10 -10.35
N MET A 120 -2.47 -14.31 -9.83
CA MET A 120 -1.42 -15.25 -10.23
C MET A 120 -1.47 -15.55 -11.74
N ARG A 121 -2.67 -15.78 -12.28
CA ARG A 121 -2.86 -15.98 -13.72
C ARG A 121 -2.48 -14.74 -14.54
N ARG A 122 -2.78 -13.53 -14.06
CA ARG A 122 -2.37 -12.28 -14.72
C ARG A 122 -0.85 -12.16 -14.83
N TYR A 123 -0.13 -12.67 -13.85
CA TYR A 123 1.34 -12.72 -13.85
C TYR A 123 1.93 -13.97 -14.51
N GLY A 124 1.10 -14.76 -15.22
CA GLY A 124 1.55 -15.96 -15.93
C GLY A 124 1.96 -17.12 -15.02
N ILE A 125 1.55 -17.09 -13.75
CA ILE A 125 1.88 -18.14 -12.78
C ILE A 125 0.70 -19.11 -12.72
N THR A 126 0.94 -20.34 -13.16
CA THR A 126 -0.03 -21.42 -13.02
C THR A 126 0.12 -22.04 -11.63
N PRO A 127 -0.91 -22.01 -10.77
CA PRO A 127 -0.88 -22.76 -9.52
C PRO A 127 -0.62 -24.23 -9.85
N ALA A 128 0.29 -24.88 -9.12
CA ALA A 128 0.49 -26.31 -9.26
C ALA A 128 -0.86 -27.02 -9.01
N ALA A 129 -1.25 -27.93 -9.91
CA ALA A 129 -2.44 -28.75 -9.71
C ALA A 129 -2.32 -29.51 -8.37
N ARG A 130 -3.42 -29.57 -7.63
CA ARG A 130 -3.50 -30.28 -6.34
C ARG A 130 -3.17 -31.76 -6.47
#